data_AF-A0A357PSI5-F1
#
_entry.id   AF-A0A357PSI5-F1
#
_cell.length_a   1.000
_cell.length_b   1.000
_cell.length_c   1.000
_cell.angle_alpha   90.00
_cell.angle_beta   90.00
_cell.angle_gamma   90.00
#
_symmetry.space_group_name_H-M   'P 1'
#
loop_
_entity.id
_entity.type
_entity.pdbx_description
1 polymer ?
#
loop_
_entity_poly.entity_id
_entity_poly.type
_entity_poly.pdbx_seq_one_letter_code
_entity_poly.pdbx_strand_id
1 'polypeptide(L)'
;MKTKASTVAQKLLNLYRQEHVIFGGWAAVNQVFVAEADNDVMRELRALPTGKMLIQHIENLRSGKTPMDSIERELLPYGGTMDQSVATISLTPTEMSELESGINAFTPDDAGLERIQNLSVVKRFGNEWTVAIRAALATRPDLLQKWAVITKTYRAYYLWHVATDMLNQPLSERAHAQLQADMPEYETYLPLFGDAGEELLHKLRAFISVREPISSDNAPDAPTSI
;
A
#
# COMPACT_ATOMS: atom_id res chain seq x y z
N MET A 1 23.21 15.84 3.50
CA MET A 1 22.76 14.74 4.39
C MET A 1 21.23 14.62 4.45
N LYS A 2 20.48 15.72 4.64
CA LYS A 2 19.01 15.74 4.73
C LYS A 2 18.28 15.01 3.58
N THR A 3 18.74 15.17 2.33
CA THR A 3 18.13 14.55 1.15
C THR A 3 18.20 13.02 1.16
N LYS A 4 19.29 12.44 1.68
CA LYS A 4 19.48 10.98 1.75
C LYS A 4 18.57 10.37 2.82
N ALA A 5 18.53 10.97 4.01
CA ALA A 5 17.67 10.52 5.10
C ALA A 5 16.18 10.60 4.72
N SER A 6 15.76 11.69 4.08
CA SER A 6 14.39 11.86 3.59
C SER A 6 14.02 10.81 2.53
N THR A 7 14.93 10.52 1.59
CA THR A 7 14.72 9.46 0.57
C THR A 7 14.57 8.09 1.21
N VAL A 8 15.43 7.77 2.19
CA VAL A 8 15.35 6.49 2.92
C VAL A 8 14.06 6.43 3.75
N ALA A 9 13.69 7.49 4.46
CA ALA A 9 12.44 7.56 5.22
C ALA A 9 11.21 7.29 4.33
N GLN A 10 11.15 7.92 3.15
CA GLN A 10 10.07 7.69 2.20
C GLN A 10 10.07 6.24 1.68
N LYS A 11 11.24 5.69 1.37
CA LYS A 11 11.39 4.27 0.97
C LYS A 11 10.86 3.32 2.06
N LEU A 12 11.25 3.52 3.31
CA LEU A 12 10.80 2.65 4.42
C LEU A 12 9.29 2.77 4.64
N LEU A 13 8.74 3.99 4.54
CA LEU A 13 7.31 4.22 4.68
C LEU A 13 6.51 3.56 3.55
N ASN A 14 7.02 3.62 2.32
CA ASN A 14 6.41 2.95 1.18
C ASN A 14 6.44 1.43 1.35
N LEU A 15 7.58 0.86 1.77
CA LEU A 15 7.70 -0.57 2.07
C LEU A 15 6.72 -1.00 3.18
N TYR A 16 6.58 -0.20 4.21
CA TYR A 16 5.67 -0.47 5.32
C TYR A 16 4.21 -0.51 4.87
N ARG A 17 3.80 0.36 3.93
CA ARG A 17 2.44 0.40 3.38
C ARG A 17 2.17 -0.66 2.30
N GLN A 18 3.21 -1.28 1.77
CA GLN A 18 3.05 -2.24 0.69
C GLN A 18 2.31 -3.49 1.15
N GLU A 19 1.17 -3.72 0.52
CA GLU A 19 0.27 -4.84 0.75
C GLU A 19 1.00 -6.21 0.76
N HIS A 20 1.94 -6.43 -0.14
CA HIS A 20 2.67 -7.71 -0.22
C HIS A 20 3.68 -7.93 0.92
N VAL A 21 4.17 -6.86 1.55
CA VAL A 21 5.01 -6.91 2.77
C VAL A 21 4.15 -7.32 3.95
N ILE A 22 2.93 -6.78 4.02
CA ILE A 22 1.95 -7.04 5.09
C ILE A 22 1.56 -8.52 5.18
N PHE A 23 1.52 -9.23 4.05
CA PHE A 23 1.01 -10.60 3.98
C PHE A 23 2.05 -11.73 4.09
N GLY A 24 3.33 -11.43 4.33
CA GLY A 24 4.34 -12.49 4.51
C GLY A 24 5.79 -12.07 4.29
N GLY A 25 6.05 -10.76 4.16
CA GLY A 25 7.39 -10.22 3.96
C GLY A 25 8.09 -9.75 5.23
N TRP A 26 7.43 -9.80 6.39
CA TRP A 26 7.92 -9.18 7.62
C TRP A 26 9.31 -9.66 8.03
N ALA A 27 9.61 -10.96 7.92
CA ALA A 27 10.92 -11.51 8.30
C ALA A 27 12.10 -10.85 7.54
N ALA A 28 11.92 -10.50 6.27
CA ALA A 28 12.94 -9.83 5.45
C ALA A 28 12.86 -8.31 5.59
N VAL A 29 11.65 -7.76 5.64
CA VAL A 29 11.45 -6.30 5.60
C VAL A 29 11.71 -5.66 6.96
N ASN A 30 11.39 -6.33 8.06
CA ASN A 30 11.70 -5.84 9.40
C ASN A 30 13.21 -5.72 9.63
N GLN A 31 14.03 -6.60 9.02
CA GLN A 31 15.49 -6.46 9.04
C GLN A 31 15.94 -5.18 8.34
N VAL A 32 15.34 -4.86 7.18
CA VAL A 32 15.61 -3.62 6.45
C VAL A 32 15.21 -2.40 7.27
N PHE A 33 14.05 -2.43 7.93
CA PHE A 33 13.61 -1.34 8.80
C PHE A 33 14.58 -1.10 9.95
N VAL A 34 14.99 -2.15 10.66
CA VAL A 34 15.91 -2.01 11.80
C VAL A 34 17.29 -1.52 11.33
N ALA A 35 17.77 -2.01 10.19
CA ALA A 35 19.09 -1.69 9.64
C ALA A 35 19.17 -0.27 9.06
N GLU A 36 18.14 0.19 8.34
CA GLU A 36 18.18 1.47 7.61
C GLU A 36 17.60 2.66 8.40
N ALA A 37 16.85 2.42 9.47
CA ALA A 37 16.21 3.50 10.25
C ALA A 37 17.13 4.13 11.32
N ASP A 38 18.23 4.75 10.89
CA ASP A 38 19.09 5.51 11.79
C ASP A 38 18.37 6.74 12.40
N ASN A 39 19.05 7.46 13.30
CA ASN A 39 18.44 8.60 14.01
C ASN A 39 17.96 9.72 13.08
N ASP A 40 18.61 9.92 11.94
CA ASP A 40 18.22 10.96 10.98
C ASP A 40 17.00 10.50 10.16
N VAL A 41 16.97 9.22 9.75
CA VAL A 41 15.80 8.62 9.09
C VAL A 41 14.58 8.61 10.02
N MET A 42 14.75 8.24 11.30
CA MET A 42 13.67 8.26 12.30
C MET A 42 13.11 9.68 12.51
N ARG A 43 13.96 10.71 12.41
CA ARG A 43 13.53 12.11 12.51
C ARG A 43 12.69 12.53 11.30
N GLU A 44 13.12 12.14 10.10
CA GLU A 44 12.37 12.40 8.87
C GLU A 44 11.03 11.64 8.87
N LEU A 45 11.01 10.38 9.31
CA LEU A 45 9.78 9.59 9.46
C LEU A 45 8.74 10.25 10.37
N ARG A 46 9.14 10.96 11.43
CA ARG A 46 8.20 11.67 12.33
C ARG A 46 7.39 12.75 11.62
N ALA A 47 7.96 13.35 10.57
CA ALA A 47 7.32 14.39 9.79
C ALA A 47 6.38 13.83 8.71
N LEU A 48 6.44 12.52 8.43
CA LEU A 48 5.64 11.88 7.38
C LEU A 48 4.31 11.32 7.94
N PRO A 49 3.22 11.37 7.16
CA PRO A 49 1.96 10.73 7.52
C PRO A 49 2.17 9.24 7.86
N THR A 50 1.47 8.72 8.87
CA THR A 50 1.64 7.33 9.39
C THR A 50 3.05 6.93 9.81
N GLY A 51 4.06 7.82 9.73
CA GLY A 51 5.44 7.51 10.09
C GLY A 51 5.63 7.23 11.58
N LYS A 52 4.76 7.79 12.44
CA LYS A 52 4.73 7.48 13.87
C LYS A 52 4.42 6.01 14.17
N MET A 53 3.59 5.35 13.36
CA MET A 53 3.27 3.92 13.53
C MET A 53 4.44 3.05 13.12
N LEU A 54 5.10 3.37 12.00
CA LEU A 54 6.32 2.69 11.56
C LEU A 54 7.45 2.88 12.57
N ILE A 55 7.62 4.08 13.14
CA ILE A 55 8.58 4.34 14.21
C ILE A 55 8.33 3.43 15.41
N GLN A 56 7.07 3.36 15.86
CA GLN A 56 6.70 2.49 16.98
C GLN A 56 6.98 1.02 16.69
N HIS A 57 6.69 0.56 15.46
CA HIS A 57 7.00 -0.80 15.04
C HIS A 57 8.52 -1.07 15.05
N ILE A 58 9.33 -0.16 14.52
CA ILE A 58 10.80 -0.26 14.53
C ILE A 58 11.35 -0.32 15.96
N GLU A 59 10.82 0.49 16.86
CA GLU A 59 11.21 0.49 18.27
C GLU A 59 10.82 -0.80 18.99
N ASN A 60 9.64 -1.36 18.68
CA ASN A 60 9.23 -2.67 19.19
C ASN A 60 10.13 -3.81 18.68
N LEU A 61 10.55 -3.77 17.41
CA LEU A 61 11.49 -4.74 16.84
C LEU A 61 12.87 -4.64 17.51
N ARG A 62 13.41 -3.42 17.68
CA ARG A 62 14.71 -3.18 18.31
C ARG A 62 14.76 -3.59 19.78
N SER A 63 13.65 -3.41 20.49
CA SER A 63 13.51 -3.82 21.89
C SER A 63 13.19 -5.30 22.06
N GLY A 64 12.88 -6.02 20.97
CA GLY A 64 12.45 -7.41 21.00
C GLY A 64 11.01 -7.62 21.50
N LYS A 65 10.22 -6.55 21.66
CA LYS A 65 8.80 -6.62 22.03
C LYS A 65 7.99 -7.34 20.93
N THR A 66 8.34 -7.10 19.67
CA THR A 66 7.73 -7.75 18.51
C THR A 66 8.75 -8.65 17.81
N PRO A 67 8.43 -9.92 17.52
CA PRO A 67 9.28 -10.81 16.73
C PRO A 67 9.59 -10.26 15.32
N MET A 68 10.80 -10.56 14.81
CA MET A 68 11.28 -10.04 13.52
C MET A 68 10.46 -10.51 12.31
N ASP A 69 9.67 -11.57 12.45
CA ASP A 69 8.78 -12.12 11.42
C ASP A 69 7.33 -11.63 11.54
N SER A 70 7.06 -10.65 12.41
CA SER A 70 5.69 -10.23 12.73
C SER A 70 5.53 -8.72 12.85
N ILE A 71 4.29 -8.28 13.01
CA ILE A 71 3.90 -6.91 13.33
C ILE A 71 2.67 -6.90 14.24
N GLU A 72 2.59 -5.95 15.17
CA GLU A 72 1.40 -5.75 16.00
C GLU A 72 0.24 -5.21 15.15
N ARG A 73 -0.97 -5.71 15.35
CA ARG A 73 -2.15 -5.37 14.52
C ARG A 73 -2.48 -3.88 14.52
N GLU A 74 -2.39 -3.24 15.68
CA GLU A 74 -2.57 -1.79 15.84
C GLU A 74 -1.51 -0.96 15.12
N LEU A 75 -0.38 -1.58 14.78
CA LEU A 75 0.71 -1.00 14.02
C LEU A 75 0.71 -1.50 12.57
N LEU A 76 -0.36 -2.13 12.09
CA LEU A 76 -0.53 -2.35 10.67
C LEU A 76 -0.88 -1.03 9.97
N PRO A 77 -0.37 -0.80 8.76
CA PRO A 77 -0.86 0.28 7.91
C PRO A 77 -2.37 0.13 7.75
N TYR A 78 -3.10 1.26 7.80
CA TYR A 78 -4.56 1.32 7.58
C TYR A 78 -5.45 0.68 8.66
N GLY A 79 -4.95 0.48 9.89
CA GLY A 79 -5.79 0.29 11.07
C GLY A 79 -6.30 -1.13 11.32
N GLY A 80 -5.55 -2.16 10.90
CA GLY A 80 -5.80 -3.53 11.35
C GLY A 80 -7.16 -4.12 10.91
N THR A 81 -7.70 -3.69 9.77
CA THR A 81 -8.93 -4.21 9.15
C THR A 81 -8.83 -5.63 8.61
N MET A 82 -7.70 -6.31 8.80
CA MET A 82 -7.43 -7.63 8.22
C MET A 82 -7.55 -8.70 9.31
N ASP A 83 -8.44 -9.69 9.09
CA ASP A 83 -8.77 -10.72 10.07
C ASP A 83 -7.79 -11.90 10.04
N GLN A 84 -7.58 -12.54 11.19
CA GLN A 84 -6.46 -13.46 11.48
C GLN A 84 -6.50 -14.84 10.79
N SER A 85 -7.36 -15.08 9.81
CA SER A 85 -7.66 -16.46 9.35
C SER A 85 -6.68 -17.08 8.33
N VAL A 86 -5.70 -16.30 7.85
CA VAL A 86 -5.00 -16.61 6.59
C VAL A 86 -3.88 -17.67 6.70
N ALA A 87 -3.38 -17.97 7.91
CA ALA A 87 -2.16 -18.76 8.06
C ALA A 87 -2.24 -20.23 7.57
N THR A 88 -3.43 -20.80 7.37
CA THR A 88 -3.60 -22.17 6.85
C THR A 88 -4.88 -22.32 6.01
N ILE A 89 -5.03 -21.52 4.96
CA ILE A 89 -6.16 -21.70 4.03
C ILE A 89 -5.91 -22.92 3.16
N SER A 90 -6.62 -24.00 3.46
CA SER A 90 -6.66 -25.19 2.62
C SER A 90 -7.80 -25.08 1.61
N LEU A 91 -7.47 -25.24 0.33
CA LEU A 91 -8.47 -25.39 -0.73
C LEU A 91 -8.78 -26.88 -0.92
N THR A 92 -10.04 -27.20 -1.18
CA THR A 92 -10.40 -28.53 -1.67
C THR A 92 -9.74 -28.79 -3.04
N PRO A 93 -9.56 -30.05 -3.46
CA PRO A 93 -8.99 -30.37 -4.77
C PRO A 93 -9.73 -29.70 -5.94
N THR A 94 -11.06 -29.60 -5.84
CA THR A 94 -11.91 -28.93 -6.84
C THR A 94 -11.65 -27.42 -6.88
N GLU A 95 -11.62 -26.77 -5.72
CA GLU A 95 -11.31 -25.33 -5.62
C GLU A 95 -9.90 -25.01 -6.12
N MET A 96 -8.94 -25.88 -5.81
CA MET A 96 -7.56 -25.75 -6.30
C MET A 96 -7.50 -25.89 -7.82
N SER A 97 -8.23 -26.86 -8.40
CA SER A 97 -8.27 -27.05 -9.86
C SER A 97 -8.97 -25.89 -10.58
N GLU A 98 -10.06 -25.35 -10.01
CA GLU A 98 -10.75 -24.16 -10.53
C GLU A 98 -9.80 -22.96 -10.51
N LEU A 99 -9.16 -22.71 -9.36
CA LEU A 99 -8.20 -21.63 -9.17
C LEU A 99 -7.03 -21.73 -10.15
N GLU A 100 -6.41 -22.91 -10.25
CA GLU A 100 -5.26 -23.15 -11.12
C GLU A 100 -5.63 -22.92 -12.59
N SER A 101 -6.81 -23.39 -13.03
CA SER A 101 -7.33 -23.13 -14.37
C SER A 101 -7.53 -21.63 -14.62
N GLY A 102 -8.16 -20.93 -13.67
CA GLY A 102 -8.38 -19.49 -13.74
C GLY A 102 -7.08 -18.69 -13.81
N ILE A 103 -6.10 -19.03 -12.97
CA ILE A 103 -4.76 -18.41 -12.97
C ILE A 103 -4.05 -18.65 -14.30
N ASN A 104 -4.11 -19.86 -14.84
CA ASN A 104 -3.45 -20.21 -16.09
C ASN A 104 -4.09 -19.54 -17.31
N ALA A 105 -5.39 -19.27 -17.28
CA ALA A 105 -6.13 -18.58 -18.34
C ALA A 105 -6.17 -17.05 -18.17
N PHE A 106 -5.48 -16.50 -17.16
CA PHE A 106 -5.50 -15.08 -16.85
C PHE A 106 -4.83 -14.25 -17.95
N THR A 107 -5.50 -13.16 -18.32
CA THR A 107 -4.96 -12.07 -19.14
C THR A 107 -4.86 -10.83 -18.27
N PRO A 108 -3.77 -10.03 -18.36
CA PRO A 108 -3.56 -8.87 -17.50
C PRO A 108 -4.38 -7.65 -17.96
N ASP A 109 -5.70 -7.82 -18.02
CA ASP A 109 -6.68 -6.82 -18.42
C ASP A 109 -7.95 -6.92 -17.55
N ASP A 110 -8.88 -5.98 -17.74
CA ASP A 110 -10.12 -5.88 -16.97
C ASP A 110 -10.99 -7.16 -17.09
N ALA A 111 -11.12 -7.69 -18.31
CA ALA A 111 -11.86 -8.93 -18.56
C ALA A 111 -11.20 -10.17 -17.92
N GLY A 112 -9.88 -10.20 -17.82
CA GLY A 112 -9.13 -11.22 -17.09
C GLY A 112 -9.35 -11.11 -15.58
N LEU A 113 -9.35 -9.90 -15.02
CA LEU A 113 -9.66 -9.66 -13.62
C LEU A 113 -11.10 -10.05 -13.27
N GLU A 114 -12.06 -9.67 -14.11
CA GLU A 114 -13.47 -10.02 -13.93
C GLU A 114 -13.66 -11.55 -13.90
N ARG A 115 -12.97 -12.29 -14.77
CA ARG A 115 -12.98 -13.76 -14.76
C ARG A 115 -12.43 -14.33 -13.46
N ILE A 116 -11.31 -13.79 -12.95
CA ILE A 116 -10.74 -14.22 -11.66
C ILE A 116 -11.72 -13.92 -10.53
N GLN A 117 -12.23 -12.70 -10.44
CA GLN A 117 -13.18 -12.27 -9.41
C GLN A 117 -14.48 -13.08 -9.43
N ASN A 118 -14.83 -13.64 -10.59
CA ASN A 118 -16.02 -14.46 -10.74
C ASN A 118 -15.85 -15.93 -10.34
N LEU A 119 -14.61 -16.42 -10.13
CA LEU A 119 -14.37 -17.79 -9.67
C LEU A 119 -15.04 -18.05 -8.32
N SER A 120 -15.57 -19.26 -8.15
CA SER A 120 -16.31 -19.64 -6.95
C SER A 120 -15.42 -19.56 -5.71
N VAL A 121 -14.19 -20.08 -5.83
CA VAL A 121 -13.15 -20.00 -4.80
C VAL A 121 -12.77 -18.57 -4.43
N VAL A 122 -12.76 -17.62 -5.39
CA VAL A 122 -12.43 -16.21 -5.14
C VAL A 122 -13.58 -15.53 -4.40
N LYS A 123 -14.81 -15.71 -4.89
CA LYS A 123 -16.03 -15.18 -4.24
C LYS A 123 -16.18 -15.63 -2.80
N ARG A 124 -15.76 -16.86 -2.48
CA ARG A 124 -15.78 -17.42 -1.12
C ARG A 124 -15.05 -16.54 -0.11
N PHE A 125 -13.98 -15.88 -0.52
CA PHE A 125 -13.14 -15.07 0.38
C PHE A 125 -13.53 -13.58 0.43
N GLY A 126 -14.54 -13.16 -0.35
CA GLY A 126 -15.01 -11.77 -0.36
C GLY A 126 -13.87 -10.77 -0.60
N ASN A 127 -13.79 -9.74 0.24
CA ASN A 127 -12.79 -8.67 0.08
C ASN A 127 -11.34 -9.11 0.38
N GLU A 128 -11.13 -10.25 1.03
CA GLU A 128 -9.80 -10.74 1.42
C GLU A 128 -9.22 -11.75 0.41
N TRP A 129 -9.86 -11.90 -0.76
CA TRP A 129 -9.53 -12.93 -1.74
C TRP A 129 -8.07 -12.92 -2.22
N THR A 130 -7.47 -11.74 -2.42
CA THR A 130 -6.06 -11.59 -2.87
C THR A 130 -5.09 -12.26 -1.91
N VAL A 131 -5.38 -12.08 -0.63
CA VAL A 131 -4.61 -12.54 0.52
C VAL A 131 -4.82 -14.03 0.76
N ALA A 132 -6.10 -14.41 0.81
CA ALA A 132 -6.51 -15.75 1.13
C ALA A 132 -5.97 -16.76 0.10
N ILE A 133 -6.03 -16.38 -1.18
CA ILE A 133 -5.50 -17.21 -2.25
C ILE A 133 -3.98 -17.24 -2.25
N ARG A 134 -3.30 -16.11 -1.98
CA ARG A 134 -1.83 -16.12 -1.84
C ARG A 134 -1.38 -17.11 -0.77
N ALA A 135 -2.06 -17.15 0.37
CA ALA A 135 -1.76 -18.10 1.43
C ALA A 135 -2.07 -19.55 1.05
N ALA A 136 -3.18 -19.79 0.36
CA ALA A 136 -3.51 -21.11 -0.18
C ALA A 136 -2.46 -21.62 -1.20
N LEU A 137 -1.79 -20.71 -1.89
CA LEU A 137 -0.74 -21.01 -2.87
C LEU A 137 0.68 -21.05 -2.26
N ALA A 138 0.85 -20.90 -0.94
CA ALA A 138 2.17 -20.81 -0.30
C ALA A 138 3.13 -21.96 -0.66
N THR A 139 2.58 -23.15 -0.91
CA THR A 139 3.34 -24.36 -1.28
C THR A 139 3.49 -24.58 -2.79
N ARG A 140 3.00 -23.65 -3.62
CA ARG A 140 3.01 -23.72 -5.10
C ARG A 140 3.68 -22.47 -5.72
N PRO A 141 5.02 -22.44 -5.80
CA PRO A 141 5.78 -21.26 -6.22
C PRO A 141 5.46 -20.77 -7.64
N ASP A 142 5.15 -21.69 -8.53
CA ASP A 142 4.78 -21.43 -9.93
C ASP A 142 3.46 -20.66 -10.04
N LEU A 143 2.45 -21.07 -9.27
CA LEU A 143 1.16 -20.38 -9.21
C LEU A 143 1.28 -19.05 -8.46
N LEU A 144 2.14 -18.95 -7.44
CA LEU A 144 2.41 -17.69 -6.75
C LEU A 144 2.99 -16.61 -7.67
N GLN A 145 3.86 -16.97 -8.60
CA GLN A 145 4.40 -16.00 -9.57
C GLN A 145 3.30 -15.44 -10.48
N LYS A 146 2.41 -16.30 -10.97
CA LYS A 146 1.25 -15.86 -11.77
C LYS A 146 0.25 -15.07 -10.94
N TRP A 147 0.05 -15.47 -9.69
CA TRP A 147 -0.79 -14.75 -8.73
C TRP A 147 -0.27 -13.34 -8.45
N ALA A 148 1.05 -13.17 -8.36
CA ALA A 148 1.65 -11.85 -8.22
C ALA A 148 1.28 -10.92 -9.40
N VAL A 149 1.23 -11.44 -10.62
CA VAL A 149 0.76 -10.67 -11.79
C VAL A 149 -0.70 -10.29 -11.63
N ILE A 150 -1.58 -11.23 -11.24
CA ILE A 150 -3.01 -10.98 -11.01
C ILE A 150 -3.21 -9.88 -9.96
N THR A 151 -2.55 -10.00 -8.80
CA THR A 151 -2.66 -9.00 -7.72
C THR A 151 -2.12 -7.63 -8.15
N LYS A 152 -1.03 -7.58 -8.93
CA LYS A 152 -0.49 -6.34 -9.50
C LYS A 152 -1.49 -5.69 -10.44
N THR A 153 -2.10 -6.46 -11.34
CA THR A 153 -3.14 -5.97 -12.26
C THR A 153 -4.35 -5.47 -11.49
N TYR A 154 -4.85 -6.23 -10.51
CA TYR A 154 -5.97 -5.81 -9.66
C TYR A 154 -5.70 -4.48 -8.95
N ARG A 155 -4.51 -4.34 -8.34
CA ARG A 155 -4.13 -3.09 -7.66
C ARG A 155 -4.06 -1.91 -8.63
N ALA A 156 -3.54 -2.12 -9.83
CA ALA A 156 -3.48 -1.08 -10.86
C ALA A 156 -4.87 -0.59 -11.27
N TYR A 157 -5.79 -1.51 -11.57
CA TYR A 157 -7.18 -1.15 -11.91
C TYR A 157 -7.93 -0.51 -10.75
N TYR A 158 -7.75 -1.01 -9.52
CA TYR A 158 -8.32 -0.37 -8.33
C TYR A 158 -7.87 1.09 -8.20
N LEU A 159 -6.56 1.35 -8.29
CA LEU A 159 -6.01 2.70 -8.19
C LEU A 159 -6.45 3.58 -9.36
N TRP A 160 -6.56 3.04 -10.56
CA TRP A 160 -7.12 3.76 -11.72
C TRP A 160 -8.54 4.26 -11.43
N HIS A 161 -9.42 3.38 -10.96
CA HIS A 161 -10.81 3.73 -10.66
C HIS A 161 -10.90 4.74 -9.52
N VAL A 162 -10.17 4.51 -8.42
CA VAL A 162 -10.15 5.43 -7.28
C VAL A 162 -9.64 6.82 -7.70
N ALA A 163 -8.56 6.89 -8.48
CA ALA A 163 -8.02 8.16 -8.97
C ALA A 163 -9.03 8.91 -9.87
N THR A 164 -9.71 8.17 -10.75
CA THR A 164 -10.72 8.74 -11.66
C THR A 164 -11.90 9.29 -10.87
N ASP A 165 -12.43 8.52 -9.91
CA ASP A 165 -13.55 8.94 -9.06
C ASP A 165 -13.18 10.15 -8.20
N MET A 166 -11.96 10.14 -7.66
CA MET A 166 -11.45 11.22 -6.81
C MET A 166 -11.38 12.55 -7.57
N LEU A 167 -10.88 12.55 -8.81
CA LEU A 167 -10.81 13.75 -9.64
C LEU A 167 -12.18 14.29 -10.07
N ASN A 168 -13.22 13.45 -10.03
CA ASN A 168 -14.58 13.82 -10.42
C ASN A 168 -15.46 14.32 -9.25
N GLN A 169 -14.97 14.29 -8.01
CA GLN A 169 -15.72 14.71 -6.82
C GLN A 169 -15.10 15.94 -6.14
N PRO A 170 -15.90 16.81 -5.49
CA PRO A 170 -15.37 17.90 -4.67
C PRO A 170 -14.67 17.32 -3.43
N LEU A 171 -13.36 17.57 -3.31
CA LEU A 171 -12.52 16.88 -2.34
C LEU A 171 -12.46 17.56 -0.97
N SER A 172 -12.58 16.73 0.07
CA SER A 172 -12.31 17.12 1.46
C SER A 172 -10.81 17.12 1.75
N GLU A 173 -10.38 17.86 2.78
CA GLU A 173 -8.98 17.87 3.24
C GLU A 173 -8.44 16.48 3.59
N ARG A 174 -9.31 15.62 4.11
CA ARG A 174 -8.95 14.23 4.41
C ARG A 174 -8.59 13.44 3.15
N ALA A 175 -9.33 13.65 2.05
CA ALA A 175 -9.06 12.96 0.79
C ALA A 175 -7.77 13.44 0.13
N HIS A 176 -7.44 14.73 0.28
CA HIS A 176 -6.16 15.28 -0.19
C HIS A 176 -4.97 14.71 0.60
N ALA A 177 -5.05 14.67 1.93
CA ALA A 177 -4.01 14.07 2.77
C ALA A 177 -3.83 12.57 2.49
N GLN A 178 -4.93 11.85 2.22
CA GLN A 178 -4.89 10.45 1.82
C GLN A 178 -4.23 10.26 0.45
N LEU A 179 -4.61 11.07 -0.54
CA LEU A 179 -3.99 11.05 -1.86
C LEU A 179 -2.49 11.31 -1.78
N GLN A 180 -2.06 12.30 -1.00
CA GLN A 180 -0.63 12.59 -0.79
C GLN A 180 0.11 11.41 -0.15
N ALA A 181 -0.53 10.70 0.78
CA ALA A 181 0.05 9.49 1.37
C ALA A 181 0.15 8.33 0.37
N ASP A 182 -0.83 8.19 -0.52
CA ASP A 182 -0.93 7.08 -1.47
C ASP A 182 -0.24 7.37 -2.82
N MET A 183 0.26 8.59 -3.06
CA MET A 183 0.96 8.97 -4.30
C MET A 183 2.01 7.98 -4.79
N PRO A 184 2.90 7.43 -3.93
CA PRO A 184 3.90 6.46 -4.39
C PRO A 184 3.29 5.20 -5.00
N GLU A 185 2.09 4.82 -4.59
CA GLU A 185 1.38 3.71 -5.21
C GLU A 185 0.84 4.09 -6.59
N TYR A 186 0.20 5.25 -6.72
CA TYR A 186 -0.24 5.74 -8.03
C TYR A 186 0.93 5.86 -9.02
N GLU A 187 2.10 6.32 -8.56
CA GLU A 187 3.32 6.39 -9.37
C GLU A 187 3.85 5.02 -9.79
N THR A 188 3.61 3.99 -8.98
CA THR A 188 4.04 2.62 -9.27
C THR A 188 3.11 1.93 -10.27
N TYR A 189 1.80 2.13 -10.14
CA TYR A 189 0.80 1.31 -10.83
C TYR A 189 0.12 2.02 -12.00
N LEU A 190 -0.10 3.34 -11.97
CA LEU A 190 -0.77 4.03 -13.06
C LEU A 190 0.01 3.99 -14.39
N PRO A 191 1.36 4.09 -14.43
CA PRO A 191 2.10 3.98 -15.69
C PRO A 191 1.92 2.65 -16.44
N LEU A 192 1.38 1.61 -15.78
CA LEU A 192 1.06 0.33 -16.44
C LEU A 192 -0.04 0.47 -17.50
N PHE A 193 -0.82 1.55 -17.47
CA PHE A 193 -1.83 1.88 -18.48
C PHE A 193 -1.28 2.73 -19.65
N GLY A 194 0.04 2.92 -19.73
CA GLY A 194 0.69 3.76 -20.74
C GLY A 194 0.30 5.23 -20.59
N ASP A 195 0.20 5.93 -21.72
CA ASP A 195 -0.01 7.39 -21.78
C ASP A 195 -1.22 7.87 -20.96
N ALA A 196 -2.31 7.10 -20.96
CA ALA A 196 -3.52 7.44 -20.21
C ALA A 196 -3.28 7.40 -18.68
N GLY A 197 -2.44 6.47 -18.23
CA GLY A 197 -2.01 6.37 -16.83
C GLY A 197 -1.07 7.48 -16.41
N GLU A 198 -0.14 7.86 -17.29
CA GLU A 198 0.74 9.00 -17.05
C GLU A 198 -0.03 10.32 -16.98
N GLU A 199 -1.04 10.51 -17.85
CA GLU A 199 -1.91 11.68 -17.82
C GLU A 199 -2.70 11.76 -16.51
N LEU A 200 -3.27 10.64 -16.08
CA LEU A 200 -4.00 10.56 -14.80
C LEU A 200 -3.08 10.88 -13.62
N LEU A 201 -1.86 10.32 -13.61
CA LEU A 201 -0.86 10.60 -12.59
C LEU A 201 -0.43 12.08 -12.57
N HIS A 202 -0.29 12.71 -13.74
CA HIS A 202 0.02 14.13 -13.84
C HIS A 202 -1.11 14.98 -13.23
N LYS A 203 -2.37 14.63 -13.50
CA LYS A 203 -3.54 15.30 -12.89
C LYS A 203 -3.52 15.17 -11.37
N LEU A 204 -3.26 13.98 -10.82
CA LEU A 204 -3.16 13.78 -9.37
C LEU A 204 -2.03 14.63 -8.75
N ARG A 205 -0.86 14.68 -9.37
CA ARG A 205 0.27 15.51 -8.90
C ARG A 205 -0.07 16.99 -8.89
N ALA A 206 -0.62 17.50 -10.00
CA ALA A 206 -1.07 18.88 -10.08
C ALA A 206 -2.13 19.17 -8.99
N PHE A 207 -3.03 18.23 -8.74
CA PHE A 207 -4.06 18.34 -7.70
C PHE A 207 -3.48 18.48 -6.28
N ILE A 208 -2.37 17.79 -5.99
CA ILE A 208 -1.68 17.94 -4.71
C ILE A 208 -0.99 19.31 -4.61
N SER A 209 -0.29 19.71 -5.68
CA SER A 209 0.50 20.94 -5.72
C SER A 209 -0.31 22.24 -5.63
N VAL A 210 -1.60 22.23 -6.01
CA VAL A 210 -2.47 23.43 -5.95
C VAL A 210 -2.76 23.89 -4.51
N ARG A 211 -2.43 23.08 -3.49
CA ARG A 211 -2.44 23.48 -2.06
C ARG A 211 -1.03 23.41 -1.45
N GLU A 212 -0.08 24.20 -1.92
CA GLU A 212 0.96 24.68 -1.02
C GLU A 212 0.34 25.60 0.04
N PRO A 213 0.85 25.61 1.28
CA PRO A 213 0.14 26.15 2.43
C PRO A 213 -0.15 27.64 2.23
N ILE A 214 -1.32 28.07 2.73
CA ILE A 214 -1.53 29.48 3.06
C ILE A 214 -0.33 29.90 3.89
N SER A 215 0.54 30.73 3.31
CA SER A 215 1.62 31.39 4.02
C SER A 215 0.99 32.01 5.26
N SER A 216 1.36 31.55 6.45
CA SER A 216 0.92 32.15 7.72
C SER A 216 1.62 33.48 7.95
N ASP A 217 1.61 34.35 6.94
CA ASP A 217 2.31 35.63 6.89
C ASP A 217 1.31 36.77 6.67
N ASN A 218 0.15 36.65 7.31
CA ASN A 218 -0.77 37.74 7.55
C ASN A 218 -1.24 37.66 9.01
N ALA A 219 -0.31 37.86 9.94
CA ALA A 219 -0.67 38.43 11.22
C ALA A 219 -0.99 39.91 10.96
N PRO A 220 -2.22 40.40 11.20
CA PRO A 220 -2.50 41.82 11.10
C PRO A 220 -1.67 42.55 12.16
N ASP A 221 -1.04 43.66 11.75
CA ASP A 221 -0.27 44.56 12.60
C ASP A 221 -0.97 44.78 13.95
N ALA A 222 -0.30 44.35 15.03
CA ALA A 222 -0.70 44.75 16.37
C ALA A 222 -0.44 46.26 16.51
N PRO A 223 -1.41 47.05 17.00
CA PRO A 223 -1.22 48.48 17.15
C PRO A 223 -0.15 48.74 18.22
N THR A 224 0.89 49.46 17.84
CA THR A 224 1.81 50.11 18.78
C THR A 224 1.01 51.12 19.62
N SER A 225 0.78 50.78 20.89
CA SER A 225 0.35 51.74 21.89
C SER A 225 1.57 52.44 22.49
N ILE A 226 1.43 53.76 22.59
CA ILE A 226 2.34 54.78 23.15
C ILE A 226 2.57 54.56 24.63
#